data_AF-W0MRY6-F1
#
_entry.id   AF-W0MRY6-F1
#
_cell.length_a   1.000
_cell.length_b   1.000
_cell.length_c   1.000
_cell.angle_alpha   90.00
_cell.angle_beta   90.00
_cell.angle_gamma   90.00
#
_symmetry.space_group_name_H-M   'P 1'
#
loop_
_entity.id
_entity.type
_entity.pdbx_description
1 polymer ?
#
loop_
_entity_poly.entity_id
_entity_poly.type
_entity_poly.pdbx_seq_one_letter_code
_entity_poly.pdbx_strand_id
1 'polypeptide(L)'
;MSLSLRDQLLKAGLVNQKQAKQVGKEKQKEQRLVHKGQAQADDSQKRAAQEAQAEKARRDQELNRQQQEKVEQKARTAQVKQLIEVSRLPKLITEDYYNFVDDKKVKRISVNSMVRNKLSSGSLAIVHHGGGYEIIPREAALKIQERDPRRIVLLNTPTEAPDADDPYAAYQVPDDLMW
;
A
#
# COMPACT_ATOMS: atom_id res chain seq x y z
N MET A 1 -12.55 -1.29 -37.16
CA MET A 1 -13.06 -0.10 -37.91
C MET A 1 -13.91 0.73 -36.95
N SER A 2 -13.33 1.72 -36.27
CA SER A 2 -14.09 2.63 -35.40
C SER A 2 -14.92 3.59 -36.26
N LEU A 3 -16.25 3.57 -36.11
CA LEU A 3 -17.13 4.53 -36.80
C LEU A 3 -16.76 5.96 -36.38
N SER A 4 -16.66 6.86 -37.36
CA SER A 4 -16.35 8.27 -37.07
C SER A 4 -17.47 8.89 -36.22
N LEU A 5 -17.14 9.87 -35.37
CA LEU A 5 -18.11 10.57 -34.53
C LEU A 5 -19.29 11.15 -35.36
N ARG A 6 -19.00 11.57 -36.59
CA ARG A 6 -20.01 12.02 -37.57
C ARG A 6 -20.97 10.90 -37.98
N ASP A 7 -20.45 9.70 -38.22
CA ASP A 7 -21.27 8.54 -38.59
C ASP A 7 -22.06 8.01 -37.37
N GLN A 8 -21.51 8.15 -36.16
CA GLN A 8 -22.23 7.85 -34.92
C GLN A 8 -23.42 8.80 -34.74
N LEU A 9 -23.24 10.10 -35.01
CA LEU A 9 -24.31 11.11 -34.91
C LEU A 9 -25.39 10.97 -36.01
N LEU A 10 -25.00 10.63 -37.25
CA LEU A 10 -25.93 10.33 -38.34
C LEU A 10 -26.72 9.05 -38.08
N LYS A 11 -26.06 8.00 -37.56
CA LYS A 11 -26.70 6.72 -37.23
C LYS A 11 -27.62 6.81 -36.01
N ALA A 12 -27.31 7.70 -35.06
CA ALA A 12 -28.16 8.02 -33.92
C ALA A 12 -29.39 8.89 -34.27
N GLY A 13 -29.56 9.30 -35.54
CA GLY A 13 -30.70 10.10 -35.99
C GLY A 13 -30.70 11.56 -35.52
N LEU A 14 -29.61 12.02 -34.89
CA LEU A 14 -29.49 13.36 -34.33
C LEU A 14 -29.17 14.44 -35.39
N VAL A 15 -28.78 14.04 -36.60
CA VAL A 15 -28.39 14.97 -37.68
C VAL A 15 -28.90 14.47 -39.03
N ASN A 16 -29.40 15.37 -39.89
CA ASN A 16 -29.85 15.00 -41.23
C ASN A 16 -28.68 14.96 -42.23
N GLN A 17 -28.69 14.03 -43.18
CA GLN A 17 -27.62 13.83 -44.17
C GLN A 17 -27.32 15.09 -45.00
N LYS A 18 -28.33 15.93 -45.23
CA LYS A 18 -28.18 17.25 -45.89
C LYS A 18 -27.34 18.22 -45.07
N GLN A 19 -27.60 18.34 -43.77
CA GLN A 19 -26.86 19.21 -42.86
C GLN A 19 -25.40 18.75 -42.71
N ALA A 20 -25.18 17.43 -42.59
CA ALA A 20 -23.83 16.86 -42.53
C ALA A 20 -23.01 17.15 -43.81
N LYS A 21 -23.64 17.13 -44.99
CA LYS A 21 -22.97 17.50 -46.26
C LYS A 21 -22.70 19.00 -46.37
N GLN A 22 -23.59 19.84 -45.87
CA GLN A 22 -23.45 21.30 -45.91
C GLN A 22 -22.27 21.78 -45.03
N VAL A 23 -22.20 21.30 -43.79
CA VAL A 23 -21.07 21.57 -42.88
C VAL A 23 -19.73 21.11 -43.46
N GLY A 24 -19.71 20.00 -44.22
CA GLY A 24 -18.51 19.53 -44.90
C GLY A 24 -18.03 20.45 -46.03
N LYS A 25 -18.96 21.01 -46.80
CA LYS A 25 -18.65 21.97 -47.89
C LYS A 25 -18.18 23.31 -47.33
N GLU A 26 -18.79 23.79 -46.25
CA GLU A 26 -18.38 25.02 -45.56
C GLU A 26 -16.96 24.89 -45.00
N LYS A 27 -16.64 23.77 -44.33
CA LYS A 27 -15.27 23.50 -43.85
C LYS A 27 -14.23 23.44 -44.97
N GLN A 28 -14.55 22.84 -46.13
CA GLN A 28 -13.62 22.85 -47.27
C GLN A 28 -13.41 24.25 -47.86
N LYS A 29 -14.46 25.09 -47.86
CA LYS A 29 -14.37 26.48 -48.32
C LYS A 29 -13.50 27.32 -47.38
N GLU A 30 -13.71 27.18 -46.06
CA GLU A 30 -12.86 27.82 -45.05
C GLU A 30 -11.39 27.38 -45.18
N GLN A 31 -11.11 26.08 -45.31
CA GLN A 31 -9.74 25.57 -45.48
C GLN A 31 -9.04 26.16 -46.71
N ARG A 32 -9.77 26.32 -47.83
CA ARG A 32 -9.22 26.95 -49.03
C ARG A 32 -8.94 28.45 -48.85
N LEU A 33 -9.76 29.16 -48.07
CA LEU A 33 -9.57 30.58 -47.76
C LEU A 33 -8.38 30.79 -46.81
N VAL A 34 -8.20 29.90 -45.83
CA VAL A 34 -7.03 29.88 -44.94
C VAL A 34 -5.75 29.59 -45.72
N HIS A 35 -5.75 28.61 -46.62
CA HIS A 35 -4.58 28.27 -47.44
C HIS A 35 -4.19 29.37 -48.45
N LYS A 36 -5.14 30.23 -48.83
CA LYS A 36 -4.90 31.44 -49.64
C LYS A 36 -4.51 32.67 -48.80
N GLY A 37 -4.38 32.53 -47.48
CA GLY A 37 -4.05 33.64 -46.57
C GLY A 37 -5.17 34.67 -46.38
N GLN A 38 -6.39 34.37 -46.84
CA GLN A 38 -7.55 35.27 -46.77
C GLN A 38 -8.41 35.08 -45.52
N ALA A 39 -8.09 34.08 -44.69
CA ALA A 39 -8.75 33.82 -43.41
C ALA A 39 -7.75 33.28 -42.38
N GLN A 40 -7.94 33.64 -41.11
CA GLN A 40 -7.15 33.11 -40.00
C GLN A 40 -7.63 31.70 -39.64
N ALA A 41 -6.70 30.76 -39.43
CA ALA A 41 -7.06 29.41 -39.00
C ALA A 41 -7.73 29.46 -37.62
N ASP A 42 -8.95 28.91 -37.51
CA ASP A 42 -9.63 28.78 -36.23
C ASP A 42 -8.99 27.67 -35.39
N ASP A 43 -7.94 28.03 -34.67
CA ASP A 43 -7.22 27.15 -33.75
C ASP A 43 -7.92 26.99 -32.39
N SER A 44 -9.06 27.66 -32.16
CA SER A 44 -9.81 27.56 -30.90
C SER A 44 -10.23 26.12 -30.61
N GLN A 45 -10.70 25.39 -31.62
CA GLN A 45 -11.08 23.98 -31.48
C GLN A 45 -9.88 23.07 -31.21
N LYS A 46 -8.71 23.36 -31.79
CA LYS A 46 -7.49 22.59 -31.52
C LYS A 46 -6.96 22.85 -30.11
N ARG A 47 -6.97 24.10 -29.65
CA ARG A 47 -6.59 24.46 -28.28
C ARG A 47 -7.54 23.84 -27.25
N ALA A 48 -8.85 23.94 -27.46
CA ALA A 48 -9.84 23.31 -26.60
C ALA A 48 -9.69 21.77 -26.57
N ALA A 49 -9.38 21.14 -27.71
CA ALA A 49 -9.10 19.70 -27.75
C ALA A 49 -7.80 19.32 -27.03
N GLN A 50 -6.75 20.14 -27.15
CA GLN A 50 -5.48 19.94 -26.43
C GLN A 50 -5.63 20.15 -24.92
N GLU A 51 -6.38 21.16 -24.50
CA GLU A 51 -6.70 21.43 -23.09
C GLU A 51 -7.52 20.29 -22.48
N ALA A 52 -8.56 19.81 -23.19
CA ALA A 52 -9.35 18.66 -22.75
C ALA A 52 -8.53 17.36 -22.68
N GLN A 53 -7.58 17.15 -23.60
CA GLN A 53 -6.66 16.01 -23.54
C GLN A 53 -5.68 16.14 -22.36
N ALA A 54 -5.15 17.33 -22.11
CA ALA A 54 -4.25 17.59 -21.00
C ALA A 54 -4.95 17.41 -19.64
N GLU A 55 -6.20 17.86 -19.50
CA GLU A 55 -7.00 17.67 -18.29
C GLU A 55 -7.31 16.19 -18.04
N LYS A 56 -7.69 15.44 -19.09
CA LYS A 56 -7.86 13.98 -19.00
C LYS A 56 -6.57 13.28 -18.58
N ALA A 57 -5.45 13.62 -19.21
CA ALA A 57 -4.15 13.04 -18.87
C ALA A 57 -3.77 13.29 -17.40
N ARG A 58 -4.01 14.49 -16.88
CA ARG A 58 -3.78 14.82 -15.45
C ARG A 58 -4.67 13.99 -14.53
N ARG A 59 -5.95 13.86 -14.86
CA ARG A 59 -6.90 13.05 -14.08
C ARG A 59 -6.54 11.56 -14.09
N ASP A 60 -6.14 11.04 -15.24
CA ASP A 60 -5.74 9.64 -15.40
C ASP A 60 -4.44 9.35 -14.65
N GLN A 61 -3.48 10.28 -14.66
CA GLN A 61 -2.24 10.18 -13.87
C GLN A 61 -2.53 10.09 -12.36
N GLU A 62 -3.41 10.95 -11.85
CA GLU A 62 -3.78 10.94 -10.43
C GLU A 62 -4.50 9.64 -10.05
N LEU A 63 -5.44 9.16 -10.88
CA LEU A 63 -6.11 7.88 -10.66
C LEU A 63 -5.12 6.70 -10.69
N ASN A 64 -4.16 6.71 -11.62
CA ASN A 64 -3.13 5.69 -11.70
C ASN A 64 -2.22 5.69 -10.48
N ARG A 65 -1.83 6.87 -9.99
CA ARG A 65 -1.04 7.00 -8.75
C ARG A 65 -1.77 6.41 -7.56
N GLN A 66 -3.05 6.74 -7.37
CA GLN A 66 -3.86 6.17 -6.29
C GLN A 66 -4.02 4.65 -6.39
N GLN A 67 -4.11 4.11 -7.61
CA GLN A 67 -4.14 2.67 -7.83
C GLN A 67 -2.79 2.02 -7.51
N GLN A 68 -1.68 2.62 -7.93
CA GLN A 68 -0.33 2.14 -7.63
C GLN A 68 -0.08 2.10 -6.12
N GLU A 69 -0.40 3.18 -5.39
CA GLU A 69 -0.27 3.23 -3.93
C GLU A 69 -1.07 2.12 -3.24
N LYS A 70 -2.31 1.85 -3.71
CA LYS A 70 -3.12 0.74 -3.19
C LYS A 70 -2.52 -0.63 -3.49
N VAL A 71 -1.95 -0.82 -4.68
CA VAL A 71 -1.29 -2.07 -5.06
C VAL A 71 -0.04 -2.30 -4.23
N GLU A 72 0.77 -1.26 -4.01
CA GLU A 72 1.98 -1.32 -3.19
C GLU A 72 1.67 -1.63 -1.72
N GLN A 73 0.64 -0.98 -1.15
CA GLN A 73 0.20 -1.28 0.22
C GLN A 73 -0.29 -2.72 0.35
N LYS A 74 -1.04 -3.22 -0.63
CA LYS A 74 -1.47 -4.63 -0.67
C LYS A 74 -0.28 -5.58 -0.80
N ALA A 75 0.68 -5.27 -1.66
CA ALA A 75 1.88 -6.08 -1.85
C ALA A 75 2.72 -6.15 -0.57
N ARG A 76 2.94 -5.02 0.11
CA ARG A 76 3.62 -4.95 1.41
C ARG A 76 2.91 -5.79 2.47
N THR A 77 1.58 -5.67 2.56
CA THR A 77 0.77 -6.45 3.51
C THR A 77 0.86 -7.94 3.23
N ALA A 78 0.80 -8.34 1.96
CA ALA A 78 0.95 -9.73 1.55
C ALA A 78 2.35 -10.27 1.86
N GLN A 79 3.40 -9.48 1.63
CA GLN A 79 4.78 -9.87 1.96
C GLN A 79 4.95 -10.09 3.47
N VAL A 80 4.41 -9.20 4.30
CA VAL A 80 4.42 -9.37 5.77
C VAL A 80 3.66 -10.63 6.18
N LYS A 81 2.48 -10.87 5.58
CA LYS A 81 1.70 -12.07 5.82
C LYS A 81 2.51 -13.34 5.52
N GLN A 82 3.15 -13.40 4.35
CA GLN A 82 3.99 -14.52 3.94
C GLN A 82 5.17 -14.74 4.90
N LEU A 83 5.82 -13.66 5.31
CA LEU A 83 6.97 -13.72 6.21
C LEU A 83 6.58 -14.30 7.58
N ILE A 84 5.40 -13.93 8.09
CA ILE A 84 4.84 -14.52 9.32
C ILE A 84 4.54 -16.00 9.11
N GLU A 85 3.85 -16.37 8.03
CA GLU A 85 3.43 -17.76 7.78
C GLU A 85 4.61 -18.73 7.63
N VAL A 86 5.71 -18.28 7.03
CA VAL A 86 6.93 -19.09 6.86
C VAL A 86 7.75 -19.16 8.15
N SER A 87 7.77 -18.09 8.95
CA SER A 87 8.65 -18.00 10.12
C SER A 87 7.97 -18.38 11.44
N ARG A 88 6.65 -18.53 11.47
CA ARG A 88 5.91 -18.85 12.71
C ARG A 88 6.33 -20.19 13.29
N LEU A 89 6.42 -20.22 14.61
CA LEU A 89 6.61 -21.46 15.35
C LEU A 89 5.31 -22.27 15.39
N PRO A 90 5.38 -23.61 15.48
CA PRO A 90 4.21 -24.45 15.70
C PRO A 90 3.44 -24.03 16.96
N LYS A 91 2.12 -24.13 16.91
CA LYS A 91 1.28 -23.85 18.09
C LYS A 91 1.55 -24.87 19.17
N LEU A 92 1.90 -24.37 20.35
CA LEU A 92 2.12 -25.19 21.53
C LEU A 92 0.80 -25.39 22.27
N ILE A 93 0.47 -26.66 22.54
CA ILE A 93 -0.65 -27.02 23.41
C ILE A 93 -0.04 -27.29 24.79
N THR A 94 -0.04 -26.27 25.63
CA THR A 94 0.57 -26.28 26.96
C THR A 94 -0.35 -25.54 27.93
N GLU A 95 -0.28 -25.89 29.21
CA GLU A 95 -1.03 -25.24 30.29
C GLU A 95 -0.38 -23.92 30.73
N ASP A 96 0.85 -23.68 30.28
CA ASP A 96 1.62 -22.48 30.55
C ASP A 96 1.29 -21.35 29.58
N TYR A 97 1.14 -20.14 30.13
CA TYR A 97 0.81 -18.94 29.36
C TYR A 97 1.85 -17.83 29.55
N TYR A 98 2.11 -17.10 28.47
CA TYR A 98 2.84 -15.84 28.48
C TYR A 98 1.86 -14.68 28.35
N ASN A 99 1.90 -13.73 29.30
CA ASN A 99 1.04 -12.56 29.30
C ASN A 99 1.75 -11.38 28.63
N PHE A 100 1.03 -10.65 27.80
CA PHE A 100 1.53 -9.46 27.11
C PHE A 100 0.41 -8.44 26.95
N VAL A 101 0.76 -7.18 26.72
CA VAL A 101 -0.23 -6.10 26.55
C VAL A 101 -0.42 -5.82 25.06
N ASP A 102 -1.67 -5.80 24.62
CA ASP A 102 -2.07 -5.38 23.29
C ASP A 102 -3.32 -4.49 23.41
N ASP A 103 -3.31 -3.31 22.79
CA ASP A 103 -4.39 -2.32 22.88
C ASP A 103 -4.91 -2.06 24.31
N LYS A 104 -3.98 -1.87 25.26
CA LYS A 104 -4.26 -1.64 26.71
C LYS A 104 -4.95 -2.81 27.42
N LYS A 105 -5.03 -3.99 26.81
CA LYS A 105 -5.57 -5.21 27.42
C LYS A 105 -4.48 -6.24 27.58
N VAL A 106 -4.51 -6.95 28.70
CA VAL A 106 -3.64 -8.11 28.90
C VAL A 106 -4.20 -9.27 28.08
N LYS A 107 -3.34 -9.84 27.24
CA LYS A 107 -3.58 -11.01 26.39
C LYS A 107 -2.61 -12.10 26.79
N ARG A 108 -2.94 -13.34 26.40
CA ARG A 108 -2.14 -14.51 26.73
C ARG A 108 -1.95 -15.42 25.53
N ILE A 109 -0.79 -16.07 25.47
CA ILE A 109 -0.45 -17.09 24.46
C ILE A 109 0.17 -18.30 25.15
N SER A 110 -0.18 -19.50 24.69
CA SER A 110 0.38 -20.74 25.21
C SER A 110 1.87 -20.84 24.85
N VAL A 111 2.70 -21.14 25.85
CA VAL A 111 4.17 -21.25 25.70
C VAL A 111 4.69 -22.39 26.57
N ASN A 112 5.86 -22.93 26.23
CA ASN A 112 6.63 -23.74 27.18
C ASN A 112 7.76 -22.91 27.81
N SER A 113 8.47 -23.48 28.79
CA SER A 113 9.59 -22.80 29.48
C SER A 113 10.66 -22.28 28.53
N MET A 114 10.99 -23.03 27.47
CA MET A 114 11.98 -22.61 26.47
C MET A 114 11.53 -21.36 25.71
N VAL A 115 10.28 -21.34 25.23
CA VAL A 115 9.71 -20.21 24.49
C VAL A 115 9.54 -19.00 25.40
N ARG A 116 9.12 -19.18 26.64
CA ARG A 116 9.05 -18.11 27.66
C ARG A 116 10.39 -17.41 27.84
N ASN A 117 11.47 -18.19 28.00
CA ASN A 117 12.81 -17.64 28.16
C ASN A 117 13.30 -16.92 26.89
N LYS A 118 13.01 -17.48 25.71
CA LYS A 118 13.38 -16.86 24.43
C LYS A 118 12.59 -15.59 24.12
N LEU A 119 11.33 -15.50 24.54
CA LEU A 119 10.52 -14.27 24.47
C LEU A 119 11.10 -13.21 25.41
N SER A 120 11.41 -13.59 26.65
CA SER A 120 11.93 -12.68 27.68
C SER A 120 13.29 -12.11 27.29
N SER A 121 14.17 -12.95 26.74
CA SER A 121 15.50 -12.57 26.21
C SER A 121 15.46 -11.89 24.83
N GLY A 122 14.29 -11.62 24.25
CA GLY A 122 14.17 -10.91 22.98
C GLY A 122 14.60 -11.68 21.72
N SER A 123 14.86 -12.98 21.84
CA SER A 123 15.18 -13.88 20.71
C SER A 123 13.93 -14.27 19.90
N LEU A 124 12.76 -14.25 20.54
CA LEU A 124 11.44 -14.43 19.91
C LEU A 124 10.60 -13.17 20.08
N ALA A 125 9.62 -13.01 19.20
CA ALA A 125 8.66 -11.93 19.22
C ALA A 125 7.22 -12.45 19.04
N ILE A 126 6.27 -11.67 19.52
CA ILE A 126 4.83 -11.92 19.36
C ILE A 126 4.29 -10.96 18.31
N VAL A 127 3.59 -11.49 17.31
CA VAL A 127 2.99 -10.72 16.21
C VAL A 127 1.50 -11.02 16.05
N HIS A 128 0.77 -10.02 15.56
CA HIS A 128 -0.65 -10.17 15.24
C HIS A 128 -0.85 -10.72 13.82
N HIS A 129 -1.46 -11.90 13.70
CA HIS A 129 -1.70 -12.57 12.42
C HIS A 129 -3.00 -13.38 12.43
N GLY A 130 -3.78 -13.31 11.34
CA GLY A 130 -4.99 -14.13 11.15
C GLY A 130 -6.09 -13.94 12.20
N GLY A 131 -6.11 -12.82 12.92
CA GLY A 131 -7.06 -12.56 14.02
C GLY A 131 -6.63 -13.13 15.38
N GLY A 132 -5.39 -13.62 15.48
CA GLY A 132 -4.78 -14.05 16.74
C GLY A 132 -3.32 -13.64 16.84
N TYR A 133 -2.59 -14.32 17.72
CA TYR A 133 -1.20 -14.07 18.00
C TYR A 133 -0.36 -15.26 17.60
N GLU A 134 0.79 -14.99 16.97
CA GLU A 134 1.74 -15.99 16.54
C GLU A 134 3.13 -15.62 17.06
N ILE A 135 3.97 -16.62 17.30
CA ILE A 135 5.35 -16.44 17.79
C ILE A 135 6.29 -16.62 16.62
N ILE A 136 7.21 -15.67 16.44
CA ILE A 136 8.20 -15.69 15.35
C ILE A 136 9.61 -15.41 15.88
N PRO A 137 10.67 -15.84 15.16
CA PRO A 137 12.05 -15.45 15.44
C PRO A 137 12.26 -13.94 15.32
N ARG A 138 13.19 -13.40 16.11
CA ARG A 138 13.60 -11.99 16.08
C ARG A 138 13.94 -11.51 14.67
N GLU A 139 14.69 -12.28 13.89
CA GLU A 139 15.07 -11.89 12.53
C GLU A 139 13.87 -11.61 11.62
N ALA A 140 12.84 -12.46 11.72
CA ALA A 140 11.60 -12.25 10.98
C ALA A 140 10.83 -11.04 11.54
N ALA A 141 10.83 -10.86 12.86
CA ALA A 141 10.16 -9.72 13.51
C ALA A 141 10.78 -8.38 13.10
N LEU A 142 12.12 -8.27 13.01
CA LEU A 142 12.81 -7.06 12.55
C LEU A 142 12.43 -6.72 11.11
N LYS A 143 12.43 -7.71 10.21
CA LYS A 143 11.99 -7.54 8.82
C LYS A 143 10.52 -7.11 8.73
N ILE A 144 9.65 -7.60 9.62
CA ILE A 144 8.25 -7.17 9.69
C ILE A 144 8.17 -5.74 10.23
N GLN A 145 8.93 -5.39 11.26
CA GLN A 145 8.95 -4.07 11.88
C GLN A 145 9.32 -2.95 10.88
N GLU A 146 10.29 -3.20 10.00
CA GLU A 146 10.66 -2.29 8.91
C GLU A 146 9.53 -2.05 7.90
N ARG A 147 8.66 -3.05 7.71
CA ARG A 147 7.60 -3.03 6.68
C ARG A 147 6.28 -2.53 7.24
N ASP A 148 5.84 -3.13 8.34
CA ASP A 148 4.59 -2.84 9.05
C ASP A 148 4.79 -3.03 10.57
N PRO A 149 5.18 -1.97 11.30
CA PRO A 149 5.45 -2.05 12.73
C PRO A 149 4.18 -2.35 13.56
N ARG A 150 2.98 -2.10 13.01
CA ARG A 150 1.70 -2.36 13.69
C ARG A 150 1.43 -3.85 13.90
N ARG A 151 2.18 -4.71 13.22
CA ARG A 151 2.08 -6.18 13.38
C ARG A 151 2.86 -6.69 14.57
N ILE A 152 3.82 -5.92 15.07
CA ILE A 152 4.64 -6.30 16.22
C ILE A 152 3.88 -5.95 17.49
N VAL A 153 3.59 -6.96 18.31
CA VAL A 153 2.94 -6.77 19.61
C VAL A 153 3.99 -6.72 20.71
N LEU A 154 4.96 -7.63 20.65
CA LEU A 154 6.06 -7.70 21.61
C LEU A 154 7.36 -8.03 20.89
N LEU A 155 8.38 -7.21 21.11
CA LEU A 155 9.75 -7.45 20.70
C LEU A 155 10.68 -6.88 21.77
N ASN A 156 11.17 -7.75 22.67
CA ASN A 156 12.09 -7.33 23.72
C ASN A 156 13.48 -7.03 23.13
N THR A 157 14.20 -6.10 23.74
CA THR A 157 15.63 -5.90 23.48
C THR A 157 16.38 -7.11 24.05
N PRO A 158 17.32 -7.71 23.30
CA PRO A 158 18.14 -8.77 23.85
C PRO A 158 18.89 -8.22 25.06
N THR A 159 18.80 -8.93 26.17
CA THR A 159 19.64 -8.66 27.33
C THR A 159 21.06 -9.03 26.91
N GLU A 160 21.86 -8.04 26.53
CA GLU A 160 23.31 -8.21 26.48
C GLU A 160 23.75 -8.59 27.90
N ALA A 161 24.56 -9.64 28.02
CA ALA A 161 25.25 -9.90 29.27
C ALA A 161 26.03 -8.63 29.63
N PRO A 162 26.07 -8.24 30.92
CA PRO A 162 26.79 -7.03 31.32
C PRO A 162 28.21 -7.09 30.78
N ASP A 163 28.60 -6.01 30.11
CA ASP A 163 29.94 -5.84 29.55
C ASP A 163 30.96 -5.99 30.68
N ALA A 164 31.97 -6.84 30.50
CA ALA A 164 32.89 -7.21 31.58
C ALA A 164 33.78 -6.04 32.07
N ASP A 165 33.71 -4.90 31.40
CA ASP A 165 34.45 -3.66 31.71
C ASP A 165 33.53 -2.50 32.20
N ASP A 166 32.29 -2.76 32.63
CA ASP A 166 31.45 -1.71 33.23
C ASP A 166 31.81 -1.48 34.72
N PRO A 167 32.39 -0.31 35.09
CA PRO A 167 32.70 0.03 36.48
C PRO A 167 31.47 0.13 37.40
N TYR A 168 30.24 0.05 36.88
CA TYR A 168 28.98 0.05 37.64
C TYR A 168 28.27 -1.31 37.75
N ALA A 169 28.88 -2.41 37.29
CA ALA A 169 28.31 -3.77 37.39
C ALA A 169 28.00 -4.23 38.84
N ALA A 170 28.53 -3.53 39.85
CA ALA A 170 28.29 -3.82 41.27
C ALA A 170 26.92 -3.35 41.79
N TYR A 171 26.16 -2.54 41.05
CA TYR A 171 24.81 -2.09 41.44
C TYR A 171 23.74 -2.87 40.67
N GLN A 172 23.60 -4.17 40.95
CA GLN A 172 22.40 -4.91 40.58
C GLN A 172 21.23 -4.44 41.45
N VAL A 173 20.18 -3.93 40.81
CA VAL A 173 18.89 -3.68 41.46
C VAL A 173 18.29 -5.04 41.83
N PRO A 174 17.96 -5.31 43.10
CA PRO A 174 17.41 -6.60 43.51
C PRO A 174 16.07 -6.87 42.85
N ASP A 175 15.96 -8.05 42.25
CA ASP A 175 14.80 -8.56 41.52
C ASP A 175 13.71 -9.09 42.48
N ASP A 176 13.25 -8.25 43.42
CA ASP A 176 12.15 -8.59 44.33
C ASP A 176 11.10 -7.49 44.35
N LEU A 177 10.25 -7.51 43.32
CA LEU A 177 8.92 -6.92 43.33
C LEU A 177 8.00 -7.82 42.48
N MET A 178 7.76 -9.02 42.99
CA MET A 178 6.60 -9.83 42.61
C MET A 178 5.36 -9.17 43.22
N TRP A 179 4.55 -8.50 42.39
CA TRP A 179 3.16 -8.17 42.71
C TRP A 179 2.22 -8.92 41.77
#